data_AF-A0A484BL84-F1
#
_entry.id   AF-A0A484BL84-F1
#
_cell.length_a   1.000
_cell.length_b   1.000
_cell.length_c   1.000
_cell.angle_alpha   90.00
_cell.angle_beta   90.00
_cell.angle_gamma   90.00
#
_symmetry.space_group_name_H-M   'P 1'
#
loop_
_entity.id
_entity.type
_entity.pdbx_description
1 polymer ?
#
loop_
_entity_poly.entity_id
_entity_poly.type
_entity_poly.pdbx_seq_one_letter_code
_entity_poly.pdbx_strand_id
1 'polypeptide(L)'
;MSTATVIVITVWMCLVLARAQDVSVELTLQRGIVAERTLRAAIEEKLPSTAEAQQDGAYVLDTFQVGLKSCETQLRANKQVAEYNNCVSTLQGLAMASVGELAGQHWARSGASRPTLFW
;
A
#
# COMPACT_ATOMS: atom_id res chain seq x y z
N MET A 1 -44.74 -22.22 -7.87
CA MET A 1 -43.36 -22.20 -7.32
C MET A 1 -43.42 -22.67 -5.88
N SER A 2 -42.63 -23.68 -5.52
CA SER A 2 -42.61 -24.21 -4.14
C SER A 2 -41.73 -23.33 -3.26
N THR A 3 -42.03 -23.22 -1.97
CA THR A 3 -41.19 -22.49 -1.00
C THR A 3 -39.74 -23.00 -1.01
N ALA A 4 -39.53 -24.28 -1.26
CA ALA A 4 -38.20 -24.89 -1.39
C ALA A 4 -37.39 -24.31 -2.56
N THR A 5 -38.04 -24.05 -3.71
CA THR A 5 -37.34 -23.47 -4.88
C THR A 5 -36.90 -22.03 -4.65
N VAL A 6 -37.64 -21.26 -3.84
CA VAL A 6 -37.30 -19.87 -3.51
C VAL A 6 -36.09 -19.82 -2.58
N ILE A 7 -36.04 -20.71 -1.57
CA ILE A 7 -34.91 -20.81 -0.63
C ILE A 7 -33.63 -21.20 -1.35
N VAL A 8 -33.68 -22.16 -2.27
CA VAL A 8 -32.48 -22.56 -3.04
C VAL A 8 -31.96 -21.40 -3.87
N ILE A 9 -32.84 -20.65 -4.54
CA ILE A 9 -32.45 -19.49 -5.37
C ILE A 9 -31.85 -18.38 -4.51
N THR A 10 -32.45 -18.04 -3.36
CA THR A 10 -31.91 -16.97 -2.49
C THR A 10 -30.57 -17.36 -1.88
N VAL A 11 -30.40 -18.59 -1.44
CA VAL A 11 -29.10 -19.08 -0.93
C VAL A 11 -28.03 -19.07 -2.02
N TRP A 12 -28.38 -19.49 -3.25
CA TRP A 12 -27.47 -19.41 -4.40
C TRP A 12 -27.07 -17.96 -4.72
N MET A 13 -28.03 -17.03 -4.70
CA MET A 13 -27.77 -15.62 -4.98
C MET A 13 -26.86 -14.99 -3.93
N CYS A 14 -27.06 -15.29 -2.64
CA CYS A 14 -26.19 -14.84 -1.56
C CYS A 14 -24.75 -15.38 -1.70
N LEU A 15 -24.60 -16.66 -2.09
CA LEU A 15 -23.29 -17.26 -2.33
C LEU A 15 -22.55 -16.62 -3.50
N VAL A 16 -23.25 -16.29 -4.59
CA VAL A 16 -22.67 -15.60 -5.74
C VAL A 16 -22.23 -14.18 -5.38
N LEU A 17 -23.07 -13.43 -4.64
CA LEU A 17 -22.70 -12.08 -4.18
C LEU A 17 -21.47 -12.10 -3.27
N ALA A 18 -21.43 -13.02 -2.29
CA ALA A 18 -20.30 -13.14 -1.37
C ALA A 18 -18.98 -13.41 -2.12
N ARG A 19 -19.01 -14.33 -3.10
CA ARG A 19 -17.83 -14.64 -3.94
C ARG A 19 -17.39 -13.46 -4.79
N ALA A 20 -18.32 -12.73 -5.39
CA ALA A 20 -17.99 -11.54 -6.18
C ALA A 20 -17.32 -10.46 -5.32
N GLN A 21 -17.79 -10.28 -4.08
CA GLN A 21 -17.23 -9.31 -3.14
C GLN A 21 -15.81 -9.68 -2.69
N ASP A 22 -15.52 -10.96 -2.46
CA ASP A 22 -14.17 -11.40 -2.11
C ASP A 22 -13.17 -11.24 -3.28
N VAL A 23 -13.60 -11.49 -4.52
CA VAL A 23 -12.78 -11.21 -5.72
C VAL A 23 -12.45 -9.71 -5.81
N SER A 24 -13.43 -8.85 -5.49
CA SER A 24 -13.22 -7.39 -5.51
C SER A 24 -12.21 -6.91 -4.46
N VAL A 25 -12.17 -7.55 -3.29
CA VAL A 25 -11.19 -7.25 -2.24
C VAL A 25 -9.79 -7.63 -2.70
N GLU A 26 -9.61 -8.84 -3.26
CA GLU A 26 -8.29 -9.31 -3.69
C GLU A 26 -7.71 -8.46 -4.83
N LEU A 27 -8.57 -8.03 -5.77
CA LEU A 27 -8.16 -7.08 -6.81
C LEU A 27 -7.76 -5.73 -6.20
N THR A 28 -8.51 -5.25 -5.20
CA THR A 28 -8.23 -3.97 -4.53
C THR A 28 -6.88 -3.98 -3.81
N LEU A 29 -6.50 -5.11 -3.19
CA LEU A 29 -5.22 -5.27 -2.50
C LEU A 29 -3.99 -5.08 -3.42
N GLN A 30 -4.14 -5.23 -4.73
CA GLN A 30 -3.05 -4.96 -5.69
C GLN A 30 -2.53 -3.53 -5.61
N ARG A 31 -3.37 -2.56 -5.20
CA ARG A 31 -2.93 -1.17 -5.01
C ARG A 31 -1.84 -1.07 -3.93
N GLY A 32 -1.98 -1.81 -2.83
CA GLY A 32 -0.98 -1.86 -1.76
C GLY A 32 0.37 -2.37 -2.26
N ILE A 33 0.33 -3.46 -3.04
CA ILE A 33 1.53 -4.06 -3.66
C ILE A 33 2.22 -3.06 -4.59
N VAL A 34 1.47 -2.33 -5.41
CA VAL A 34 2.02 -1.29 -6.30
C VAL A 34 2.65 -0.17 -5.49
N ALA A 35 2.00 0.29 -4.42
CA ALA A 35 2.53 1.35 -3.56
C ALA A 35 3.84 0.91 -2.86
N GLU A 36 3.92 -0.32 -2.33
CA GLU A 36 5.13 -0.87 -1.73
C GLU A 36 6.28 -0.94 -2.75
N ARG A 37 6.02 -1.47 -3.95
CA ARG A 37 7.04 -1.55 -5.02
C ARG A 37 7.53 -0.17 -5.45
N THR A 38 6.63 0.80 -5.53
CA THR A 38 6.98 2.18 -5.87
C THR A 38 7.87 2.79 -4.80
N LEU A 39 7.55 2.55 -3.52
CA LEU A 39 8.39 3.01 -2.40
C LEU A 39 9.78 2.35 -2.41
N ARG A 40 9.85 1.04 -2.64
CA ARG A 40 11.13 0.32 -2.76
C ARG A 40 11.99 0.90 -3.89
N ALA A 41 11.39 1.12 -5.06
CA ALA A 41 12.08 1.75 -6.19
C ALA A 41 12.57 3.17 -5.85
N ALA A 42 11.76 3.97 -5.14
CA ALA A 42 12.17 5.30 -4.71
C ALA A 42 13.36 5.25 -3.73
N ILE A 43 13.37 4.31 -2.78
CA ILE A 43 14.50 4.11 -1.87
C ILE A 43 15.77 3.76 -2.65
N GLU A 44 15.69 2.78 -3.56
CA GLU A 44 16.82 2.32 -4.37
C GLU A 44 17.36 3.41 -5.31
N GLU A 45 16.48 4.22 -5.89
CA GLU A 45 16.87 5.26 -6.85
C GLU A 45 17.39 6.53 -6.17
N LYS A 46 16.76 6.94 -5.05
CA LYS A 46 17.00 8.25 -4.44
C LYS A 46 18.03 8.21 -3.32
N LEU A 47 18.14 7.14 -2.56
CA LEU A 47 19.12 7.06 -1.47
C LEU A 47 20.48 6.59 -2.01
N PRO A 48 21.60 7.10 -1.45
CA PRO A 48 22.91 6.56 -1.78
C PRO A 48 23.03 5.10 -1.33
N SER A 49 23.93 4.34 -1.96
CA SER A 49 24.18 2.93 -1.65
C SER A 49 25.01 2.71 -0.37
N THR A 50 25.09 3.71 0.50
CA THR A 50 25.78 3.59 1.80
C THR A 50 24.93 2.72 2.73
N ALA A 51 25.60 1.97 3.62
CA ALA A 51 24.89 1.10 4.56
C ALA A 51 23.90 1.88 5.44
N GLU A 52 24.27 3.09 5.89
CA GLU A 52 23.44 3.99 6.69
C GLU A 52 22.16 4.40 5.94
N ALA A 53 22.29 4.91 4.72
CA ALA A 53 21.13 5.36 3.95
C ALA A 53 20.20 4.21 3.56
N GLN A 54 20.75 3.03 3.26
CA GLN A 54 19.95 1.84 2.98
C GLN A 54 19.23 1.32 4.23
N GLN A 55 19.84 1.43 5.41
CA GLN A 55 19.21 1.08 6.68
C GLN A 55 18.04 2.04 7.00
N ASP A 56 18.22 3.34 6.80
CA ASP A 56 17.15 4.32 6.99
C ASP A 56 15.99 4.11 5.99
N GLY A 57 16.32 3.85 4.72
CA GLY A 57 15.33 3.51 3.70
C GLY A 57 14.55 2.23 4.05
N ALA A 58 15.24 1.19 4.55
CA ALA A 58 14.62 -0.04 5.00
C ALA A 58 13.66 0.19 6.18
N TYR A 59 14.01 1.09 7.11
CA TYR A 59 13.12 1.47 8.22
C TYR A 59 11.83 2.15 7.74
N VAL A 60 11.92 3.04 6.74
CA VAL A 60 10.74 3.66 6.12
C VAL A 60 9.87 2.60 5.44
N LEU A 61 10.48 1.66 4.72
CA LEU A 61 9.76 0.57 4.04
C LEU A 61 9.05 -0.36 5.05
N ASP A 62 9.71 -0.73 6.14
CA ASP A 62 9.12 -1.57 7.19
C ASP A 62 7.92 -0.87 7.85
N THR A 63 8.08 0.42 8.19
CA THR A 63 6.98 1.24 8.74
C THR A 63 5.79 1.31 7.78
N PHE A 64 6.05 1.50 6.49
CA PHE A 64 5.02 1.48 5.45
C PHE A 64 4.33 0.12 5.37
N GLN A 65 5.06 -0.99 5.40
CA GLN A 65 4.50 -2.35 5.34
C GLN A 65 3.62 -2.67 6.56
N VAL A 66 4.04 -2.25 7.76
CA VAL A 66 3.22 -2.36 8.99
C VAL A 66 1.91 -1.58 8.85
N GLY A 67 1.98 -0.33 8.37
CA GLY A 67 0.80 0.49 8.11
C GLY A 67 -0.11 -0.13 7.04
N LEU A 68 0.47 -0.62 5.94
CA LEU A 68 -0.25 -1.24 4.84
C LEU A 68 -1.05 -2.45 5.33
N LYS A 69 -0.44 -3.32 6.14
CA LYS A 69 -1.11 -4.48 6.74
C LYS A 69 -2.34 -4.07 7.57
N SER A 70 -2.29 -2.92 8.24
CA SER A 70 -3.45 -2.35 8.95
C SER A 70 -4.57 -1.96 7.97
N CYS A 71 -4.23 -1.24 6.89
CA CYS A 71 -5.20 -0.90 5.83
C CYS A 71 -5.84 -2.15 5.21
N GLU A 72 -5.04 -3.19 4.91
CA GLU A 72 -5.53 -4.44 4.34
C GLU A 72 -6.46 -5.19 5.29
N THR A 73 -6.12 -5.20 6.59
CA THR A 73 -6.98 -5.79 7.62
C THR A 73 -8.32 -5.06 7.69
N GLN A 74 -8.30 -3.73 7.63
CA GLN A 74 -9.53 -2.93 7.58
C GLN A 74 -10.35 -3.24 6.33
N LEU A 75 -9.75 -3.27 5.13
CA LEU A 75 -10.44 -3.63 3.89
C LEU A 75 -11.12 -5.00 3.98
N ARG A 76 -10.44 -6.00 4.54
CA ARG A 76 -11.01 -7.35 4.70
C ARG A 76 -12.18 -7.36 5.69
N ALA A 77 -12.13 -6.50 6.71
CA ALA A 77 -13.17 -6.40 7.75
C ALA A 77 -14.39 -5.58 7.31
N ASN A 78 -14.19 -4.39 6.75
CA ASN A 78 -15.26 -3.45 6.42
C ASN A 78 -15.70 -3.49 4.95
N LYS A 79 -14.89 -4.10 4.06
CA LYS A 79 -15.10 -4.16 2.61
C LYS A 79 -15.20 -2.77 1.95
N GLN A 80 -14.69 -1.72 2.60
CA GLN A 80 -14.75 -0.34 2.13
C GLN A 80 -13.50 0.02 1.30
N VAL A 81 -13.62 -0.17 -0.02
CA VAL A 81 -12.55 0.09 -1.00
C VAL A 81 -12.05 1.55 -0.97
N ALA A 82 -12.95 2.51 -0.80
CA ALA A 82 -12.59 3.94 -0.76
C ALA A 82 -11.69 4.27 0.46
N GLU A 83 -11.99 3.69 1.62
CA GLU A 83 -11.20 3.89 2.84
C GLU A 83 -9.82 3.26 2.71
N TYR A 84 -9.74 2.03 2.19
CA TYR A 84 -8.47 1.38 1.89
C TYR A 84 -7.61 2.23 0.94
N ASN A 85 -8.20 2.72 -0.14
CA ASN A 85 -7.52 3.56 -1.11
C ASN A 85 -6.94 4.84 -0.49
N ASN A 86 -7.71 5.49 0.40
CA ASN A 86 -7.27 6.68 1.12
C ASN A 86 -6.14 6.34 2.12
N CYS A 87 -6.28 5.24 2.86
CA CYS A 87 -5.28 4.73 3.79
C CYS A 87 -3.93 4.48 3.09
N VAL A 88 -3.95 3.72 1.97
CA VAL A 88 -2.74 3.44 1.18
C VAL A 88 -2.13 4.72 0.61
N SER A 89 -2.95 5.63 0.06
CA SER A 89 -2.43 6.90 -0.49
C SER A 89 -1.79 7.78 0.56
N THR A 90 -2.38 7.86 1.75
CA THR A 90 -1.82 8.63 2.87
C THR A 90 -0.49 8.04 3.32
N LEU A 91 -0.43 6.72 3.52
CA LEU A 91 0.82 6.03 3.88
C LEU A 91 1.90 6.20 2.82
N GLN A 92 1.54 6.06 1.55
CA GLN A 92 2.49 6.21 0.45
C GLN A 92 3.03 7.64 0.37
N GLY A 93 2.16 8.65 0.52
CA GLY A 93 2.57 10.06 0.52
C GLY A 93 3.55 10.37 1.66
N LEU A 94 3.23 9.91 2.88
CA LEU A 94 4.12 10.08 4.04
C LEU A 94 5.46 9.38 3.84
N ALA A 95 5.45 8.13 3.38
CA ALA A 95 6.68 7.37 3.14
C ALA A 95 7.56 8.00 2.04
N MET A 96 6.96 8.49 0.95
CA MET A 96 7.68 9.20 -0.11
C MET A 96 8.30 10.51 0.38
N ALA A 97 7.59 11.25 1.23
CA ALA A 97 8.13 12.46 1.87
C ALA A 97 9.34 12.12 2.75
N SER A 98 9.27 11.05 3.55
CA SER A 98 10.39 10.59 4.38
C SER A 98 11.60 10.18 3.52
N VAL A 99 11.39 9.50 2.39
CA VAL A 99 12.48 9.17 1.46
C VAL A 99 13.12 10.44 0.88
N GLY A 100 12.31 11.44 0.50
CA GLY A 100 12.81 12.73 0.02
C GLY A 100 13.66 13.46 1.06
N GLU A 101 13.22 13.45 2.32
CA GLU A 101 13.98 14.03 3.43
C GLU A 101 15.31 13.30 3.67
N LEU A 102 15.29 11.96 3.74
CA LEU A 102 16.50 11.13 3.88
C LEU A 102 17.47 11.37 2.72
N ALA A 103 16.96 11.45 1.50
CA ALA A 103 17.78 11.78 0.33
C ALA A 103 18.45 13.15 0.52
N GLY A 104 17.70 14.17 0.94
CA GLY A 104 18.24 15.49 1.25
C GLY A 104 19.37 15.43 2.28
N GLN A 105 19.17 14.72 3.39
CA GLN A 105 20.15 14.60 4.48
C GLN A 105 21.43 13.88 4.03
N HIS A 106 21.29 12.72 3.39
CA HIS A 106 22.43 11.89 2.97
C HIS A 106 23.22 12.53 1.81
N TRP A 107 22.55 13.18 0.87
CA TRP A 107 23.23 13.85 -0.25
C TRP A 107 23.82 15.22 0.15
N ALA A 108 23.17 15.99 1.02
CA ALA A 108 23.76 17.22 1.56
C ALA A 108 25.06 16.92 2.33
N ARG A 109 25.09 15.85 3.13
CA ARG A 109 26.28 15.42 3.88
C ARG A 109 27.43 14.99 2.98
N SER A 110 27.16 14.46 1.79
CA SER A 110 28.19 14.05 0.82
C SER A 110 28.68 15.19 -0.08
N GLY A 111 28.13 16.40 0.04
CA GLY A 111 28.49 17.55 -0.79
C GLY A 111 28.00 17.44 -2.25
N ALA A 112 27.19 16.43 -2.58
CA ALA A 112 26.65 16.23 -3.91
C ALA A 112 25.30 16.94 -4.07
N SER A 113 25.25 17.99 -4.89
CA SER A 113 23.99 18.66 -5.25
C SER A 113 23.23 17.85 -6.30
N ARG A 114 22.06 17.30 -5.96
CA ARG A 114 21.16 16.64 -6.92
C ARG A 114 19.78 17.32 -6.88
N PRO A 115 19.48 18.21 -7.84
CA PRO A 115 18.20 18.94 -7.90
C PRO A 115 16.96 18.04 -8.03
N THR A 116 17.12 16.79 -8.46
CA THR A 116 16.04 15.83 -8.74
C THR A 116 15.66 14.95 -7.54
N LEU A 117 16.08 15.31 -6.32
CA LEU A 117 15.82 14.55 -5.09
C LEU A 117 14.54 14.95 -4.35
N PHE A 118 13.98 16.12 -4.67
CA PHE A 118 12.82 16.68 -3.97
C PHE A 118 11.59 16.62 -4.89
N TRP A 119 10.45 16.20 -4.33
CA TRP A 119 9.14 16.12 -4.99
C TRP A 119 8.20 17.18 -4.43
#